data_AF-A0A9D4PBJ1-F1
#
_entry.id   AF-A0A9D4PBJ1-F1
#
_cell.length_a   1.000
_cell.length_b   1.000
_cell.length_c   1.000
_cell.angle_alpha   90.00
_cell.angle_beta   90.00
_cell.angle_gamma   90.00
#
_symmetry.space_group_name_H-M   'P 1'
#
loop_
_entity.id
_entity.type
_entity.pdbx_description
1 polymer ?
#
loop_
_entity_poly.entity_id
_entity_poly.type
_entity_poly.pdbx_seq_one_letter_code
_entity_poly.pdbx_strand_id
1 'polypeptide(L)'
;MEDSGVQHILNSSMTEDLTRLFRFFKCVQGGVKTLLDCVSKHLRNLGRSIVNEHGDSVSLIPEMMDLRDRFDYFIQHSFDDDEDAKKAIATDLQYLLGLTKKSPEHLASFVDDMMRKGIRHMPKQEINQILDKLWRYFGPYDILHPVGSAHRVRPALRAVLNYIEAAQLADRIL
;
A
#
# COMPACT_ATOMS: atom_id res chain seq x y z
N MET A 1 25.12 1.86 -15.52
CA MET A 1 25.36 0.78 -14.54
C MET A 1 25.15 1.37 -13.16
N GLU A 2 23.97 1.21 -12.58
CA GLU A 2 23.60 1.82 -11.29
C GLU A 2 22.74 0.90 -10.40
N ASP A 3 22.75 -0.42 -10.63
CA ASP A 3 22.09 -1.35 -9.71
C ASP A 3 23.02 -1.61 -8.51
N SER A 4 22.87 -0.80 -7.46
CA SER A 4 23.58 -1.05 -6.21
C SER A 4 23.16 -2.43 -5.67
N GLY A 5 24.04 -3.14 -4.95
CA GLY A 5 23.71 -4.45 -4.39
C GLY A 5 22.43 -4.44 -3.52
N VAL A 6 22.12 -3.30 -2.91
CA VAL A 6 20.87 -3.08 -2.16
C VAL A 6 19.65 -3.03 -3.09
N GLN A 7 19.72 -2.37 -4.25
CA GLN A 7 18.63 -2.39 -5.24
C GLN A 7 18.37 -3.80 -5.75
N HIS A 8 19.40 -4.59 -6.03
CA HIS A 8 19.25 -5.99 -6.44
C HIS A 8 18.55 -6.84 -5.37
N ILE A 9 18.94 -6.69 -4.11
CA ILE A 9 18.34 -7.41 -2.97
C ILE A 9 16.87 -7.02 -2.77
N LEU A 10 16.55 -5.73 -2.91
CA LEU A 10 15.18 -5.24 -2.84
C LEU A 10 14.34 -5.76 -4.02
N ASN A 11 14.87 -5.68 -5.26
CA ASN A 11 14.23 -6.16 -6.48
C ASN A 11 13.88 -7.64 -6.41
N SER A 12 14.81 -8.45 -5.90
CA SER A 12 14.68 -9.91 -5.78
C SER A 12 13.98 -10.36 -4.50
N SER A 13 13.51 -9.43 -3.66
CA SER A 13 12.83 -9.70 -2.38
C SER A 13 13.63 -10.67 -1.48
N MET A 14 14.96 -10.57 -1.48
CA MET A 14 15.85 -11.44 -0.71
C MET A 14 15.85 -11.00 0.75
N THR A 15 14.80 -11.37 1.49
CA THR A 15 14.57 -10.92 2.86
C THR A 15 15.71 -11.27 3.81
N GLU A 16 16.29 -12.46 3.69
CA GLU A 16 17.38 -12.88 4.57
C GLU A 16 18.65 -12.03 4.38
N ASP A 17 18.99 -11.71 3.14
CA ASP A 17 20.12 -10.82 2.83
C ASP A 17 19.84 -9.38 3.26
N LEU A 18 18.59 -8.93 3.11
CA LEU A 18 18.16 -7.63 3.60
C LEU A 18 18.23 -7.55 5.14
N THR A 19 17.88 -8.63 5.85
CA THR A 19 18.05 -8.73 7.31
C THR A 19 19.53 -8.63 7.71
N ARG A 20 20.42 -9.35 7.00
CA ARG A 20 21.86 -9.32 7.26
C ARG A 20 22.44 -7.92 7.04
N LEU A 21 22.05 -7.27 5.95
CA LEU A 21 22.43 -5.88 5.67
C LEU A 21 21.92 -4.94 6.75
N PHE A 22 20.64 -5.03 7.11
CA PHE A 22 20.05 -4.16 8.12
C PHE A 22 20.77 -4.28 9.48
N ARG A 23 21.05 -5.52 9.92
CA ARG A 23 21.82 -5.78 11.15
C ARG A 23 23.24 -5.22 11.09
N PHE A 24 23.91 -5.36 9.95
CA PHE A 24 25.24 -4.78 9.75
C PHE A 24 25.21 -3.24 9.84
N PHE A 25 24.27 -2.60 9.15
CA PHE A 25 24.13 -1.14 9.15
C PHE A 25 23.68 -0.57 10.50
N LYS A 26 23.05 -1.37 11.37
CA LYS A 26 22.78 -0.99 12.78
C LYS A 26 24.05 -0.78 13.60
N CYS A 27 25.15 -1.47 13.28
CA CYS A 27 26.42 -1.33 13.98
C CYS A 27 27.28 -0.16 13.48
N VAL A 28 26.86 0.53 12.42
CA VAL A 28 27.61 1.62 11.79
C VAL A 28 26.93 2.95 12.10
N GLN A 29 27.69 3.94 12.56
CA GLN A 29 27.14 5.28 12.82
C GLN A 29 26.54 5.87 11.54
N GLY A 30 25.25 6.19 11.58
CA GLY A 30 24.51 6.69 10.40
C GLY A 30 24.18 5.62 9.34
N GLY A 31 24.58 4.36 9.55
CA GLY A 31 24.40 3.28 8.58
C GLY A 31 22.93 2.98 8.30
N VAL A 32 22.10 2.88 9.34
CA VAL A 32 20.65 2.67 9.21
C VAL A 32 20.03 3.76 8.34
N LYS A 33 20.38 5.02 8.56
CA LYS A 33 19.88 6.14 7.75
C LYS A 33 20.26 5.99 6.28
N THR A 34 21.52 5.66 5.98
CA THR A 34 21.98 5.45 4.59
C THR A 34 21.23 4.31 3.91
N LEU A 35 20.97 3.21 4.64
CA LEU A 35 20.20 2.09 4.13
C LEU A 35 18.74 2.51 3.85
N LEU A 36 18.09 3.19 4.80
CA LEU A 36 16.73 3.67 4.64
C LEU A 36 16.60 4.68 3.50
N ASP A 37 17.57 5.57 3.30
CA ASP A 37 17.59 6.50 2.15
C ASP A 37 17.61 5.73 0.81
N CYS A 38 18.28 4.57 0.76
CA CYS A 38 18.28 3.70 -0.43
C CYS A 38 16.91 3.02 -0.62
N VAL A 39 16.34 2.47 0.45
CA VAL A 39 15.00 1.85 0.47
C VAL A 39 13.94 2.87 0.03
N SER A 40 14.00 4.10 0.54
CA SER A 40 13.10 5.20 0.18
C SER A 40 13.18 5.58 -1.29
N LYS A 41 14.39 5.69 -1.85
CA LYS A 41 14.57 5.95 -3.29
C LYS A 41 13.97 4.83 -4.13
N HIS A 42 14.19 3.58 -3.74
CA HIS A 42 13.67 2.42 -4.44
C HIS A 42 12.13 2.37 -4.39
N LEU A 43 11.53 2.52 -3.22
CA LEU A 43 10.08 2.60 -3.02
C LEU A 43 9.45 3.69 -3.88
N ARG A 44 10.01 4.91 -3.84
CA ARG A 44 9.50 6.03 -4.64
C ARG A 44 9.64 5.80 -6.15
N ASN A 45 10.70 5.13 -6.60
CA ASN A 45 10.88 4.77 -8.01
C ASN A 45 9.80 3.78 -8.46
N LEU A 46 9.58 2.70 -7.70
CA LEU A 46 8.54 1.72 -7.99
C LEU A 46 7.16 2.38 -8.02
N GLY A 47 6.82 3.13 -6.97
CA GLY A 47 5.54 3.81 -6.89
C GLY A 47 5.31 4.81 -8.02
N ARG A 48 6.34 5.57 -8.43
CA ARG A 48 6.22 6.46 -9.60
C ARG A 48 5.98 5.69 -10.89
N SER A 49 6.62 4.53 -11.08
CA SER A 49 6.35 3.68 -12.24
C SER A 49 4.88 3.30 -12.29
N ILE A 50 4.33 2.83 -11.17
CA ILE A 50 2.91 2.47 -11.04
C ILE A 50 2.00 3.67 -11.33
N VAL A 51 2.27 4.86 -10.77
CA VAL A 51 1.49 6.08 -11.07
C VAL A 51 1.55 6.44 -12.55
N ASN A 52 2.72 6.30 -13.19
CA ASN A 52 2.87 6.66 -14.59
C ASN A 52 2.18 5.66 -15.54
N GLU A 53 2.25 4.37 -15.24
CA GLU A 53 1.69 3.30 -16.06
C GLU A 53 0.17 3.13 -15.87
N HIS A 54 -0.31 3.38 -14.65
CA HIS A 54 -1.69 3.10 -14.25
C HIS A 54 -2.44 4.33 -13.72
N GLY A 55 -1.90 5.53 -13.88
CA GLY A 55 -2.41 6.76 -13.24
C GLY A 55 -3.88 7.10 -13.49
N ASP A 56 -4.49 6.62 -14.57
CA ASP A 56 -5.92 6.76 -14.89
C ASP A 56 -6.66 5.41 -14.97
N SER A 57 -6.02 4.32 -14.55
CA SER A 57 -6.55 2.95 -14.60
C SER A 57 -7.11 2.51 -13.25
N VAL A 58 -8.13 1.65 -13.27
CA VAL A 58 -8.64 0.95 -12.07
C VAL A 58 -7.58 0.05 -11.41
N SER A 59 -6.51 -0.30 -12.13
CA SER A 59 -5.37 -1.07 -11.60
C SER A 59 -4.46 -0.26 -10.68
N LEU A 60 -4.56 1.07 -10.63
CA LEU A 60 -3.70 1.90 -9.78
C LEU A 60 -3.78 1.51 -8.30
N ILE A 61 -5.00 1.35 -7.79
CA ILE A 61 -5.27 1.05 -6.38
C ILE A 61 -4.70 -0.31 -5.98
N PRO A 62 -5.01 -1.43 -6.67
CA PRO A 62 -4.47 -2.74 -6.29
C PRO A 62 -2.94 -2.79 -6.40
N GLU A 63 -2.33 -2.24 -7.46
CA GLU A 63 -0.86 -2.21 -7.61
C GLU A 63 -0.18 -1.42 -6.47
N MET A 64 -0.78 -0.31 -6.04
CA MET A 64 -0.29 0.46 -4.90
C MET A 64 -0.47 -0.24 -3.55
N MET A 65 -1.56 -1.01 -3.39
CA MET A 65 -1.78 -1.84 -2.21
C MET A 65 -0.74 -2.96 -2.13
N ASP A 66 -0.45 -3.62 -3.25
CA ASP A 66 0.57 -4.68 -3.31
C ASP A 66 1.98 -4.13 -3.09
N LEU A 67 2.28 -2.94 -3.62
CA LEU A 67 3.53 -2.24 -3.30
C LEU A 67 3.66 -1.99 -1.80
N ARG A 68 2.60 -1.54 -1.13
CA ARG A 68 2.62 -1.35 0.31
C ARG A 68 2.84 -2.67 1.05
N ASP A 69 2.07 -3.71 0.72
CA ASP A 69 2.19 -5.02 1.39
C ASP A 69 3.62 -5.57 1.29
N ARG A 70 4.29 -5.36 0.15
CA ARG A 70 5.70 -5.73 -0.03
C ARG A 70 6.63 -5.03 0.96
N PHE A 71 6.46 -3.74 1.19
CA PHE A 71 7.31 -2.99 2.12
C PHE A 71 6.93 -3.22 3.58
N ASP A 72 5.65 -3.44 3.88
CA ASP A 72 5.20 -3.90 5.21
C ASP A 72 5.81 -5.28 5.53
N TYR A 73 5.92 -6.17 4.54
CA TYR A 73 6.62 -7.45 4.69
C TYR A 73 8.12 -7.28 4.99
N PHE A 74 8.80 -6.34 4.32
CA PHE A 74 10.20 -6.01 4.63
C PHE A 74 10.37 -5.45 6.05
N ILE A 75 9.46 -4.61 6.52
CA ILE A 75 9.49 -4.12 7.92
C ILE A 75 9.45 -5.29 8.91
N GLN A 76 8.49 -6.19 8.72
CA GLN A 76 8.27 -7.31 9.63
C GLN A 76 9.39 -8.35 9.60
N HIS A 77 9.91 -8.68 8.41
CA HIS A 77 10.78 -9.84 8.23
C HIS A 77 12.25 -9.47 8.04
N SER A 78 12.53 -8.23 7.62
CA SER A 78 13.90 -7.80 7.27
C SER A 78 14.43 -6.68 8.16
N PHE A 79 13.56 -5.79 8.65
CA PHE A 79 13.97 -4.64 9.46
C PHE A 79 13.70 -4.80 10.96
N ASP A 80 13.39 -6.01 11.44
CA ASP A 80 13.21 -6.27 12.88
C ASP A 80 12.16 -5.34 13.52
N ASP A 81 11.10 -5.03 12.76
CA ASP A 81 10.01 -4.13 13.13
C ASP A 81 10.47 -2.71 13.54
N ASP A 82 11.59 -2.24 12.98
CA ASP A 82 12.24 -0.98 13.33
C ASP A 82 11.38 0.27 13.07
N GLU A 83 11.32 1.14 14.07
CA GLU A 83 10.48 2.34 14.07
C GLU A 83 10.92 3.41 13.06
N ASP A 84 12.22 3.53 12.78
CA ASP A 84 12.70 4.48 11.78
C ASP A 84 12.39 3.98 10.36
N ALA A 85 12.50 2.67 10.14
CA ALA A 85 12.09 2.03 8.89
C ALA A 85 10.58 2.21 8.62
N LYS A 86 9.74 1.96 9.64
CA LYS A 86 8.28 2.21 9.57
C LYS A 86 7.96 3.65 9.19
N LYS A 87 8.58 4.62 9.86
CA LYS A 87 8.36 6.05 9.59
C LYS A 87 8.80 6.45 8.19
N ALA A 88 9.97 5.98 7.74
CA ALA A 88 10.49 6.27 6.41
C ALA A 88 9.55 5.74 5.32
N ILE A 89 9.19 4.46 5.38
CA ILE A 89 8.29 3.82 4.41
C ILE A 89 6.90 4.47 4.44
N ALA A 90 6.35 4.75 5.62
CA ALA A 90 5.06 5.45 5.73
C ALA A 90 5.09 6.83 5.07
N THR A 91 6.17 7.59 5.27
CA THR A 91 6.36 8.92 4.65
C THR A 91 6.44 8.82 3.13
N ASP A 92 7.13 7.82 2.60
CA ASP A 92 7.26 7.61 1.16
C ASP A 92 5.95 7.17 0.49
N LEU A 93 5.19 6.27 1.13
CA LEU A 93 3.86 5.87 0.68
C LEU A 93 2.89 7.05 0.68
N GLN A 94 2.97 7.93 1.68
CA GLN A 94 2.19 9.17 1.71
C GLN A 94 2.55 10.11 0.56
N TYR A 95 3.85 10.28 0.28
CA TYR A 95 4.30 11.06 -0.87
C TYR A 95 3.72 10.49 -2.18
N LEU A 96 3.76 9.17 -2.37
CA LEU A 96 3.21 8.49 -3.55
C LEU A 96 1.70 8.70 -3.68
N LEU A 97 0.96 8.56 -2.58
CA LEU A 97 -0.47 8.85 -2.55
C LEU A 97 -0.77 10.30 -2.98
N GLY A 98 0.03 11.27 -2.53
CA GLY A 98 -0.10 12.68 -2.93
C GLY A 98 0.10 12.94 -4.44
N LEU A 99 0.79 12.05 -5.16
CA LEU A 99 0.90 12.12 -6.62
C LEU A 99 -0.38 11.66 -7.33
N THR A 100 -1.22 10.86 -6.65
CA THR A 100 -2.48 10.35 -7.20
C THR A 100 -3.60 11.39 -7.04
N LYS A 101 -3.65 12.37 -7.96
CA LYS A 101 -4.57 13.53 -7.91
C LYS A 101 -6.08 13.19 -7.90
N LYS A 102 -6.46 11.96 -8.26
CA LYS A 102 -7.85 11.46 -8.36
C LYS A 102 -8.09 10.22 -7.47
N SER A 103 -7.50 10.20 -6.26
CA SER A 103 -7.60 9.01 -5.40
C SER A 103 -9.04 8.61 -5.03
N PRO A 104 -10.03 9.52 -4.84
CA PRO A 104 -11.42 9.13 -4.61
C PRO A 104 -12.10 8.51 -5.83
N GLU A 105 -11.85 9.05 -7.04
CA GLU A 105 -12.47 8.58 -8.28
C GLU A 105 -11.92 7.22 -8.71
N HIS A 106 -10.62 6.97 -8.51
CA HIS A 106 -10.03 5.66 -8.74
C HIS A 106 -10.52 4.62 -7.74
N LEU A 107 -10.73 5.02 -6.47
CA LEU A 107 -11.33 4.13 -5.47
C LEU A 107 -12.76 3.74 -5.87
N ALA A 108 -13.60 4.70 -6.27
CA ALA A 108 -14.95 4.42 -6.75
C ALA A 108 -14.92 3.49 -7.97
N SER A 109 -14.06 3.77 -8.94
CA SER A 109 -13.93 2.96 -10.16
C SER A 109 -13.41 1.54 -9.87
N PHE A 110 -12.47 1.40 -8.93
CA PHE A 110 -11.98 0.10 -8.47
C PHE A 110 -13.09 -0.72 -7.81
N VAL A 111 -13.89 -0.08 -6.95
CA VAL A 111 -15.02 -0.72 -6.29
C VAL A 111 -16.08 -1.15 -7.29
N ASP A 112 -16.43 -0.29 -8.26
CA ASP A 112 -17.38 -0.63 -9.33
C ASP A 112 -16.89 -1.83 -10.16
N ASP A 113 -15.60 -1.88 -10.49
CA ASP A 113 -14.98 -2.99 -11.20
C ASP A 113 -14.99 -4.28 -10.36
N MET A 114 -14.68 -4.21 -9.07
CA MET A 114 -14.82 -5.35 -8.14
C MET A 114 -16.26 -5.87 -8.06
N MET A 115 -17.25 -4.97 -8.04
CA MET A 115 -18.66 -5.35 -8.03
C MET A 115 -19.06 -6.04 -9.34
N ARG A 116 -18.61 -5.53 -10.49
CA ARG A 116 -18.86 -6.13 -11.80
C ARG A 116 -18.21 -7.51 -11.96
N LYS A 117 -17.00 -7.68 -11.45
CA LYS A 117 -16.24 -8.95 -11.47
C LYS A 117 -16.80 -10.00 -10.51
N GLY A 118 -17.83 -9.67 -9.72
CA GLY A 118 -18.58 -10.66 -8.96
C GLY A 118 -18.12 -10.84 -7.53
N ILE A 119 -17.65 -9.78 -6.86
CA ILE A 119 -17.35 -9.81 -5.40
C ILE A 119 -18.49 -10.38 -4.55
N ARG A 120 -19.73 -10.39 -5.06
CA ARG A 120 -20.91 -11.02 -4.44
C ARG A 120 -20.71 -12.51 -4.12
N HIS A 121 -19.94 -13.23 -4.93
CA HIS A 121 -19.68 -14.66 -4.73
C HIS A 121 -18.37 -14.94 -3.98
N MET A 122 -17.62 -13.88 -3.62
CA MET A 122 -16.36 -14.01 -2.91
C MET A 122 -16.65 -14.32 -1.43
N PRO A 123 -15.90 -15.24 -0.79
CA PRO A 123 -16.14 -15.55 0.61
C PRO A 123 -15.88 -14.31 1.49
N LYS A 124 -16.68 -14.15 2.55
CA LYS A 124 -16.59 -13.04 3.52
C LYS A 124 -15.16 -12.74 3.97
N GLN A 125 -14.36 -13.79 4.16
CA GLN A 125 -12.98 -13.68 4.58
C GLN A 125 -12.10 -12.94 3.57
N GLU A 126 -12.21 -13.26 2.28
CA GLU A 126 -11.44 -12.60 1.21
C GLU A 126 -11.88 -11.14 1.07
N ILE A 127 -13.18 -10.86 1.18
CA ILE A 127 -13.69 -9.49 1.16
C ILE A 127 -13.12 -8.67 2.32
N ASN A 128 -13.12 -9.23 3.53
CA ASN A 128 -12.53 -8.58 4.71
C ASN A 128 -11.03 -8.32 4.54
N GLN A 129 -10.29 -9.21 3.88
CA GLN A 129 -8.87 -9.00 3.57
C GLN A 129 -8.67 -7.81 2.62
N ILE A 130 -9.49 -7.71 1.56
CA ILE A 130 -9.40 -6.58 0.63
C ILE A 130 -9.75 -5.27 1.34
N LEU A 131 -10.77 -5.28 2.19
CA LEU A 131 -11.17 -4.12 2.99
C LEU A 131 -10.09 -3.70 3.99
N ASP A 132 -9.44 -4.65 4.66
CA ASP A 132 -8.33 -4.35 5.58
C ASP A 132 -7.15 -3.70 4.85
N LYS A 133 -6.76 -4.24 3.69
CA LYS A 133 -5.72 -3.65 2.84
C LYS A 133 -6.09 -2.24 2.38
N LEU A 134 -7.34 -2.01 1.96
CA LEU A 134 -7.84 -0.69 1.59
C LEU A 134 -7.79 0.28 2.78
N TRP A 135 -8.19 -0.18 3.97
CA TRP A 135 -8.18 0.64 5.18
C TRP A 135 -6.77 1.01 5.59
N ARG A 136 -5.84 0.06 5.51
CA ARG A 136 -4.42 0.32 5.72
C ARG A 136 -3.96 1.36 4.72
N TYR A 137 -4.16 1.16 3.41
CA TYR A 137 -3.71 2.05 2.35
C TYR A 137 -4.23 3.50 2.51
N PHE A 138 -5.53 3.69 2.72
CA PHE A 138 -6.15 5.01 2.83
C PHE A 138 -6.15 5.62 4.24
N GLY A 139 -5.97 4.82 5.29
CA GLY A 139 -6.02 5.27 6.69
C GLY A 139 -5.09 6.46 7.02
N PRO A 140 -3.82 6.48 6.55
CA PRO A 140 -2.94 7.62 6.73
C PRO A 140 -3.38 8.90 6.01
N TYR A 141 -4.15 8.77 4.92
CA TYR A 141 -4.70 9.91 4.16
C TYR A 141 -5.69 10.74 4.99
N ASP A 142 -6.35 10.06 5.93
CA ASP A 142 -7.39 10.58 6.81
C ASP A 142 -6.82 11.43 7.97
N ILE A 143 -5.57 11.17 8.35
CA ILE A 143 -4.87 11.87 9.43
C ILE A 143 -4.24 13.19 8.92
N LEU A 144 -3.86 13.26 7.64
CA LEU A 144 -3.09 14.37 7.08
C LEU A 144 -3.89 15.40 6.27
N HIS A 145 -5.06 15.03 5.71
CA HIS A 145 -5.95 15.96 4.99
C HIS A 145 -7.35 16.06 5.66
N PRO A 146 -7.45 16.68 6.85
CA PRO A 146 -8.71 16.76 7.60
C PRO A 146 -9.86 17.48 6.88
N VAL A 147 -9.60 18.26 5.81
CA VAL A 147 -10.60 19.19 5.25
C VAL A 147 -11.00 18.92 3.78
N GLY A 148 -10.27 18.08 3.02
CA GLY A 148 -10.50 17.99 1.55
C GLY A 148 -10.78 16.60 0.96
N SER A 149 -10.07 15.58 1.42
CA SER A 149 -10.08 14.23 0.83
C SER A 149 -10.64 13.18 1.78
N ALA A 150 -10.41 13.33 3.09
CA ALA A 150 -10.98 12.51 4.16
C ALA A 150 -12.53 12.45 4.11
N HIS A 151 -13.17 13.60 3.83
CA HIS A 151 -14.63 13.70 3.72
C HIS A 151 -15.22 12.90 2.54
N ARG A 152 -14.40 12.57 1.51
CA ARG A 152 -14.86 11.80 0.34
C ARG A 152 -14.50 10.31 0.44
N VAL A 153 -13.35 10.00 1.04
CA VAL A 153 -12.86 8.61 1.16
C VAL A 153 -13.64 7.82 2.22
N ARG A 154 -13.97 8.43 3.38
CA ARG A 154 -14.74 7.76 4.45
C ARG A 154 -16.15 7.34 4.03
N PRO A 155 -16.98 8.21 3.41
CA PRO A 155 -18.31 7.79 2.96
C PRO A 155 -18.24 6.77 1.83
N ALA A 156 -17.24 6.87 0.93
CA ALA A 156 -17.04 5.88 -0.13
C ALA A 156 -16.73 4.50 0.46
N LEU A 157 -15.76 4.39 1.37
CA LEU A 157 -15.45 3.14 2.08
C LEU A 157 -16.65 2.60 2.88
N ARG A 158 -17.41 3.48 3.54
CA ARG A 158 -18.61 3.08 4.28
C ARG A 158 -19.74 2.61 3.36
N ALA A 159 -19.91 3.23 2.20
CA ALA A 159 -20.87 2.81 1.20
C ALA A 159 -20.50 1.44 0.61
N VAL A 160 -19.20 1.18 0.37
CA VAL A 160 -18.71 -0.14 -0.06
C VAL A 160 -19.04 -1.21 0.99
N LEU A 161 -18.74 -0.95 2.27
CA LEU A 161 -19.05 -1.86 3.38
C LEU A 161 -20.56 -2.15 3.47
N ASN A 162 -21.39 -1.10 3.50
CA ASN A 162 -22.84 -1.24 3.58
C ASN A 162 -23.41 -2.02 2.37
N TYR A 163 -22.87 -1.80 1.16
CA TYR A 163 -23.29 -2.51 -0.03
C TYR A 163 -22.91 -4.00 0.02
N ILE A 164 -21.69 -4.32 0.45
CA ILE A 164 -21.23 -5.70 0.64
C ILE A 164 -22.11 -6.41 1.67
N GLU A 165 -22.39 -5.76 2.80
CA GLU A 165 -23.27 -6.31 3.84
C GLU A 165 -24.69 -6.56 3.30
N ALA A 166 -25.25 -5.61 2.55
CA ALA A 166 -26.58 -5.76 1.94
C ALA A 166 -26.63 -6.89 0.89
N ALA A 167 -25.61 -6.99 0.04
CA ALA A 167 -25.52 -8.04 -0.98
C ALA A 167 -25.44 -9.45 -0.35
N GLN A 168 -24.70 -9.60 0.74
CA GLN A 168 -24.59 -10.88 1.47
C GLN A 168 -25.83 -11.24 2.28
N LEU A 169 -26.63 -10.25 2.68
CA LEU A 169 -27.90 -10.48 3.36
C LEU A 169 -28.98 -10.98 2.39
N ALA A 170 -28.96 -10.51 1.13
CA ALA A 170 -29.90 -10.93 0.10
C ALA A 170 -29.75 -12.42 -0.28
N ASP A 171 -28.52 -12.94 -0.29
CA ASP A 171 -28.20 -14.36 -0.58
C ASP A 171 -28.58 -15.32 0.57
N ARG A 172 -28.95 -14.79 1.74
CA ARG A 172 -29.44 -15.59 2.88
C ARG A 172 -30.96 -15.74 2.93
N ILE A 173 -31.69 -15.00 2.09
CA ILE A 173 -33.16 -14.92 2.08
C ILE A 173 -33.75 -15.68 0.87
N LEU A 174 -32.90 -16.08 -0.08
CA LEU A 174 -33.19 -17.05 -1.14
C LEU A 174 -32.67 -18.44 -0.77
#